data_AF-A0A3D4INE7-F1
#
_entry.id   AF-A0A3D4INE7-F1
#
_cell.length_a   1.000
_cell.length_b   1.000
_cell.length_c   1.000
_cell.angle_alpha   90.00
_cell.angle_beta   90.00
_cell.angle_gamma   90.00
#
_symmetry.space_group_name_H-M   'P 1'
#
loop_
_entity.id
_entity.type
_entity.pdbx_description
1 polymer ?
#
loop_
_entity_poly.entity_id
_entity_poly.type
_entity_poly.pdbx_seq_one_letter_code
_entity_poly.pdbx_strand_id
1 'polypeptide(L)'
;INTCGFIDNAKQESIDTILRYVDAKQEGVVEKVYVTGCLSQRYKDSLEKEIPEVDSWFGTRDLSRLLKQLNANYKHELVGERILTNPSHFAYLKISEGCD
;
A
#
# COMPACT_ATOMS: atom_id res chain seq x y z
N ILE A 1 2.30 -0.89 -3.15
CA ILE A 1 1.20 -1.89 -3.17
C ILE A 1 0.28 -1.61 -2.00
N ASN A 2 -1.00 -1.34 -2.23
CA ASN A 2 -2.00 -1.16 -1.17
C ASN A 2 -2.75 -2.49 -0.94
N THR A 3 -2.89 -2.92 0.30
CA THR A 3 -3.26 -4.29 0.67
C THR A 3 -4.50 -4.38 1.53
N CYS A 4 -5.28 -5.45 1.35
CA CYS A 4 -6.42 -5.78 2.20
C CYS A 4 -6.01 -6.81 3.27
N GLY A 5 -6.42 -6.58 4.52
CA GLY A 5 -6.08 -7.44 5.67
C GLY A 5 -7.27 -8.15 6.30
N PHE A 6 -8.44 -8.17 5.65
CA PHE A 6 -9.71 -8.60 6.25
C PHE A 6 -10.36 -9.77 5.51
N ILE A 7 -10.45 -9.69 4.18
CA ILE A 7 -11.12 -10.71 3.36
C ILE A 7 -10.08 -11.74 2.94
N ASP A 8 -10.29 -13.03 3.22
CA ASP A 8 -9.28 -14.09 2.99
C ASP A 8 -8.76 -14.11 1.55
N ASN A 9 -9.64 -14.12 0.56
CA ASN A 9 -9.24 -14.08 -0.85
C ASN A 9 -8.42 -12.82 -1.18
N ALA A 10 -8.78 -11.66 -0.60
CA ALA A 10 -8.06 -10.41 -0.84
C ALA A 10 -6.71 -10.35 -0.10
N LYS A 11 -6.56 -11.07 1.02
CA LYS A 11 -5.27 -11.25 1.69
C LYS A 11 -4.34 -12.08 0.81
N GLN A 12 -4.82 -13.20 0.26
CA GLN A 12 -4.04 -14.02 -0.67
C GLN A 12 -3.61 -13.23 -1.90
N GLU A 13 -4.56 -12.53 -2.56
CA GLU A 13 -4.26 -11.66 -3.70
C GLU A 13 -3.22 -10.58 -3.37
N SER A 14 -3.30 -10.00 -2.17
CA SER A 14 -2.33 -9.01 -1.69
C SER A 14 -0.93 -9.63 -1.56
N ILE A 15 -0.82 -10.85 -1.00
CA ILE A 15 0.46 -11.56 -0.84
C ILE A 15 1.03 -11.96 -2.20
N ASP A 16 0.22 -12.57 -3.08
CA ASP A 16 0.63 -12.95 -4.43
C ASP A 16 1.12 -11.74 -5.23
N THR A 17 0.45 -10.59 -5.06
CA THR A 17 0.86 -9.34 -5.69
C THR A 17 2.19 -8.84 -5.13
N ILE A 18 2.42 -8.94 -3.81
CA ILE A 18 3.71 -8.57 -3.21
C ILE A 18 4.83 -9.43 -3.79
N LEU A 19 4.66 -10.75 -3.81
CA LEU A 19 5.66 -11.69 -4.31
C LEU A 19 5.99 -11.43 -5.79
N ARG A 20 4.96 -11.24 -6.63
CA ARG A 20 5.14 -10.88 -8.05
C ARG A 20 6.00 -9.62 -8.24
N TYR A 21 5.83 -8.61 -7.40
CA TYR A 21 6.62 -7.38 -7.49
C TYR A 21 8.00 -7.49 -6.84
N VAL A 22 8.18 -8.41 -5.89
CA VAL A 22 9.51 -8.80 -5.40
C VAL A 22 10.30 -9.48 -6.51
N ASP A 23 9.70 -10.42 -7.24
CA ASP A 23 10.33 -11.08 -8.38
C ASP A 23 10.71 -10.05 -9.46
N ALA A 24 9.77 -9.15 -9.82
CA ALA A 24 10.03 -8.07 -10.77
C ALA A 24 11.16 -7.12 -10.32
N LYS A 25 11.34 -6.95 -9.00
CA LYS A 25 12.46 -6.19 -8.44
C LYS A 25 13.79 -6.92 -8.60
N GLN A 26 13.81 -8.23 -8.36
CA GLN A 26 15.00 -9.06 -8.56
C GLN A 26 15.42 -9.11 -10.05
N GLU A 27 14.45 -9.09 -10.96
CA GLU A 27 14.67 -8.99 -12.41
C GLU A 27 15.11 -7.59 -12.87
N GLY A 28 15.11 -6.59 -11.98
CA GLY A 28 15.48 -5.21 -12.30
C GLY A 28 14.42 -4.42 -13.07
N VAL A 29 13.20 -4.96 -13.21
CA VAL A 29 12.05 -4.25 -13.83
C VAL A 29 11.50 -3.19 -12.88
N VAL A 30 11.60 -3.42 -11.57
CA VAL A 30 11.17 -2.50 -10.52
C VAL A 30 12.35 -2.21 -9.60
N GLU A 31 12.57 -0.94 -9.23
CA GLU A 31 13.67 -0.58 -8.33
C GLU A 31 13.34 -0.92 -6.86
N LYS A 32 12.12 -0.61 -6.42
CA LYS A 32 11.70 -0.74 -5.02
C LYS A 32 10.25 -1.20 -4.87
N VAL A 33 10.01 -1.99 -3.83
CA VAL A 33 8.69 -2.46 -3.42
C VAL A 33 8.35 -1.87 -2.06
N TYR A 34 7.32 -1.03 -2.04
CA TYR A 34 6.74 -0.49 -0.81
C TYR A 34 5.33 -1.03 -0.62
N VAL A 35 5.04 -1.55 0.57
CA VAL A 35 3.74 -2.17 0.88
C VAL A 35 3.02 -1.35 1.94
N THR A 36 1.76 -1.05 1.70
CA THR A 36 0.89 -0.30 2.62
C THR A 36 -0.49 -0.94 2.74
N GLY A 37 -1.24 -0.58 3.77
CA GLY A 37 -2.64 -0.97 3.93
C GLY A 37 -2.90 -1.89 5.12
N CYS A 38 -4.08 -2.50 5.12
CA CYS A 38 -4.61 -3.22 6.28
C CYS A 38 -3.86 -4.53 6.57
N LEU A 39 -3.37 -5.22 5.53
CA LEU A 39 -2.56 -6.43 5.73
C LEU A 39 -1.25 -6.07 6.44
N SER A 40 -0.56 -5.07 5.91
CA SER A 40 0.69 -4.56 6.48
C SER A 40 0.49 -4.06 7.92
N GLN A 41 -0.61 -3.37 8.21
CA GLN A 41 -0.92 -2.91 9.57
C GLN A 41 -1.05 -4.06 10.59
N ARG A 42 -1.58 -5.21 10.17
CA ARG A 42 -1.94 -6.32 11.07
C ARG A 42 -0.84 -7.35 11.22
N TYR A 43 -0.11 -7.62 10.15
CA TYR A 43 0.83 -8.74 10.06
C TYR A 43 2.25 -8.27 9.75
N LYS A 44 2.58 -7.01 10.06
CA LYS A 44 3.89 -6.42 9.74
C LYS A 44 5.06 -7.31 10.16
N ASP A 45 5.10 -7.69 11.43
CA ASP A 45 6.26 -8.37 12.02
C ASP A 45 6.48 -9.78 11.46
N SER A 46 5.42 -10.47 11.01
CA SER A 46 5.55 -11.76 10.34
C SER A 46 5.93 -11.58 8.87
N LEU A 47 5.28 -10.64 8.17
CA LEU A 47 5.56 -10.37 6.76
C LEU A 47 6.97 -9.82 6.52
N GLU A 48 7.52 -9.02 7.44
CA GLU A 48 8.91 -8.55 7.37
C GLU A 48 9.92 -9.70 7.50
N LYS A 49 9.57 -10.77 8.22
CA LYS A 49 10.42 -11.97 8.35
C LYS A 49 10.28 -12.90 7.16
N GLU A 50 9.06 -13.04 6.64
CA GLU A 50 8.73 -13.96 5.54
C GLU A 50 9.13 -13.40 4.17
N ILE A 51 9.07 -12.07 3.98
CA ILE A 51 9.36 -11.41 2.70
C ILE A 51 10.33 -10.23 2.92
N PRO A 52 11.60 -10.52 3.28
CA PRO A 52 12.60 -9.50 3.59
C PRO A 52 13.02 -8.61 2.40
N GLU A 53 12.65 -8.98 1.16
CA GLU A 53 12.98 -8.26 -0.06
C GLU A 53 12.17 -6.98 -0.26
N VAL A 54 11.06 -6.82 0.48
CA VAL A 54 10.24 -5.61 0.50
C VAL A 54 11.01 -4.48 1.20
N ASP A 55 11.15 -3.33 0.54
CA ASP A 55 11.98 -2.23 1.05
C ASP A 55 11.41 -1.56 2.29
N SER A 56 10.09 -1.44 2.39
CA SER A 56 9.42 -0.90 3.58
C SER A 56 7.94 -1.25 3.63
N TRP A 57 7.45 -1.43 4.85
CA TRP A 57 6.05 -1.70 5.18
C TRP A 57 5.42 -0.51 5.89
N PHE A 58 4.13 -0.24 5.62
CA PHE A 58 3.39 0.91 6.15
C PHE A 58 1.96 0.53 6.54
N GLY A 59 1.56 0.88 7.76
CA GLY A 59 0.18 0.78 8.21
C GLY A 59 -0.75 1.77 7.49
N THR A 60 -2.04 1.71 7.82
CA THR A 60 -3.07 2.56 7.21
C THR A 60 -2.97 4.04 7.57
N ARG A 61 -2.27 4.36 8.67
CA ARG A 61 -2.07 5.73 9.17
C ARG A 61 -0.63 6.23 9.01
N ASP A 62 0.21 5.47 8.32
CA ASP A 62 1.65 5.77 8.18
C ASP A 62 2.00 6.74 7.04
N LEU A 63 1.04 7.57 6.59
CA LEU A 63 1.22 8.47 5.44
C LEU A 63 2.45 9.37 5.58
N SER A 64 2.65 10.00 6.75
CA SER A 64 3.82 10.86 6.99
C SER A 64 5.15 10.10 6.87
N ARG A 65 5.20 8.83 7.35
CA ARG A 65 6.40 8.00 7.23
C ARG A 65 6.64 7.57 5.78
N LEU A 66 5.57 7.20 5.07
CA LEU A 66 5.63 6.85 3.65
C LEU A 66 6.18 8.01 2.81
N LEU A 67 5.65 9.23 3.01
CA LEU A 67 6.11 10.42 2.30
C LEU A 67 7.58 10.73 2.58
N LYS A 68 8.01 10.61 3.85
CA LYS A 68 9.41 10.76 4.21
C LYS A 68 10.30 9.73 3.51
N GLN A 69 9.85 8.47 3.41
CA GLN A 69 10.58 7.41 2.71
C GLN A 69 10.71 7.70 1.20
N LEU A 70 9.67 8.26 0.61
CA LEU A 70 9.64 8.62 -0.82
C LEU A 70 10.32 9.97 -1.12
N ASN A 71 10.90 10.64 -0.12
CA ASN A 71 11.42 12.00 -0.22
C ASN A 71 10.38 12.97 -0.85
N ALA A 72 9.11 12.76 -0.51
CA ALA A 72 7.99 13.53 -1.02
C ALA A 72 7.52 14.53 0.04
N ASN A 73 7.26 15.77 -0.39
CA ASN A 73 6.66 16.77 0.49
C ASN A 73 5.14 16.65 0.47
N TYR A 74 4.51 16.76 1.65
CA TYR A 74 3.06 16.78 1.74
C TYR A 74 2.54 18.14 1.29
N LYS A 75 1.96 18.19 0.09
CA LYS A 75 1.34 19.37 -0.48
C LYS A 75 -0.03 19.60 0.13
N HIS A 76 -0.08 20.38 1.20
CA HIS A 76 -1.32 20.70 1.91
C HIS A 76 -2.34 21.41 1.00
N GLU A 77 -1.86 22.14 0.00
CA GLU A 77 -2.67 22.80 -1.02
C GLU A 77 -3.43 21.82 -1.94
N LEU A 78 -3.00 20.55 -2.00
CA LEU A 78 -3.68 19.50 -2.76
C LEU A 78 -4.66 18.69 -1.91
N VAL A 79 -4.92 19.07 -0.65
CA VAL A 79 -5.90 18.39 0.19
C VAL A 79 -7.30 18.59 -0.41
N GLY A 80 -7.90 17.49 -0.89
CA GLY A 80 -9.18 17.49 -1.60
C GLY A 80 -9.04 17.24 -3.10
N GLU A 81 -7.86 17.50 -3.67
CA GLU A 81 -7.54 17.16 -5.05
C GLU A 81 -7.16 15.68 -5.16
N ARG A 82 -7.68 15.00 -6.20
CA ARG A 82 -7.40 13.58 -6.43
C ARG A 82 -7.35 13.27 -7.93
N ILE A 83 -6.32 12.53 -8.33
CA ILE A 83 -6.26 11.89 -9.64
C ILE A 83 -7.06 10.57 -9.58
N LEU A 84 -8.03 10.41 -10.48
CA LEU A 84 -8.79 9.17 -10.60
C LEU A 84 -7.99 8.16 -11.43
N THR A 85 -7.74 6.98 -10.87
CA THR A 85 -7.11 5.84 -11.56
C THR A 85 -8.11 4.83 -12.10
N ASN A 86 -9.40 5.08 -11.87
CA ASN A 86 -10.53 4.28 -12.34
C ASN A 86 -11.19 4.93 -13.57
N PRO A 87 -12.05 4.21 -14.31
CA PRO A 87 -12.79 4.76 -15.44
C PRO A 87 -13.50 6.09 -15.10
N SER A 88 -13.54 7.02 -16.07
CA SER A 88 -14.01 8.40 -15.88
C SER A 88 -15.49 8.54 -15.49
N HIS A 89 -16.28 7.47 -15.66
CA HIS A 89 -17.72 7.48 -15.39
C HIS A 89 -18.08 7.21 -13.92
N PHE A 90 -17.13 6.91 -13.03
CA PHE A 90 -17.42 6.78 -11.59
C PHE A 90 -16.22 7.08 -10.69
N ALA A 91 -16.52 7.38 -9.43
CA ALA A 91 -15.52 7.55 -8.39
C ALA A 91 -16.06 7.11 -7.03
N TYR A 92 -15.18 6.55 -6.18
CA TYR A 92 -15.49 6.29 -4.78
C TYR A 92 -15.23 7.53 -3.92
N LEU A 93 -16.17 7.87 -3.04
CA LEU A 93 -16.01 8.89 -2.00
C LEU A 93 -16.07 8.20 -0.63
N LYS A 94 -14.98 8.28 0.12
CA LYS A 94 -14.96 7.78 1.51
C LYS A 94 -15.57 8.84 2.41
N ILE A 95 -16.74 8.55 2.97
CA ILE A 95 -17.46 9.45 3.88
C ILE A 95 -17.12 9.21 5.37
N SER A 96 -16.65 8.01 5.71
CA SER A 96 -16.27 7.61 7.06
C SER A 96 -15.20 6.52 7.03
N GLU A 97 -14.54 6.29 8.16
CA GLU A 97 -13.57 5.21 8.39
C GLU A 97 -13.93 4.51 9.70
N GLY A 98 -13.91 3.17 9.72
CA GLY A 98 -14.35 2.38 10.87
C GLY A 98 -15.87 2.16 10.94
N CYS A 99 -16.32 1.51 12.00
CA CYS A 99 -17.73 1.19 12.28
C CYS A 99 -18.01 1.32 13.79
N ASP A 100 -19.21 1.80 14.15
CA ASP A 100 -19.84 1.70 15.47
C ASP A 100 -21.37 1.65 15.29
#